data_AF-A0A8S2SD42-F1
#
_entry.id   AF-A0A8S2SD42-F1
#
_cell.length_a   1.000
_cell.length_b   1.000
_cell.length_c   1.000
_cell.angle_alpha   90.00
_cell.angle_beta   90.00
_cell.angle_gamma   90.00
#
_symmetry.space_group_name_H-M   'P 1'
#
loop_
_entity.id
_entity.type
_entity.pdbx_description
1 polymer ?
#
loop_
_entity_poly.entity_id
_entity_poly.type
_entity_poly.pdbx_seq_one_letter_code
_entity_poly.pdbx_strand_id
1 'polypeptide(L)'
;PRESIKLKFFKLIPELITIRKCEQSIIKRLEQDPLQSAFSYIDLCMGVDHPILIITNLIIACLYLYKAMKQHVTNAGMYAYRSTIFDLSYEIFSLIQRHIPLQIKFYVSKLLFTVIICSNQLFKSSILLESSSIRRTEHTGLIISKQESRIIEGFLTNVIQLSQIVPFIQMPTTLSSDIFYLTISGQNFLVEYLKSKSIICDNYLYQYYLFEVHGMTINIDSGDIEFLFERATTPYSNLFDLSDVDEVFSHNLTYAAFSLEHPTIDLLQHPFHEMKFLPTTELSETNYLMTLLHTDYLLKMMSSGIEISTKQSFLISNEANFMKRLPQDLQYALKRILQQQLESIGDKCT
;
A
#
# COMPACT_ATOMS: atom_id res chain seq x y z
N PRO A 1 -25.98 3.17 -22.69
CA PRO A 1 -25.98 2.25 -21.51
C PRO A 1 -25.23 2.80 -20.28
N ARG A 2 -24.01 3.32 -20.40
CA ARG A 2 -23.23 3.85 -19.25
C ARG A 2 -23.82 5.12 -18.62
N GLU A 3 -24.31 6.06 -19.43
CA GLU A 3 -24.96 7.28 -18.92
C GLU A 3 -26.30 7.00 -18.22
N SER A 4 -27.07 6.01 -18.70
CA SER A 4 -28.36 5.66 -18.09
C SER A 4 -28.20 4.99 -16.73
N ILE A 5 -27.11 4.26 -16.49
CA ILE A 5 -26.79 3.67 -15.18
C ILE A 5 -26.38 4.78 -14.20
N LYS A 6 -25.48 5.70 -14.61
CA LYS A 6 -25.14 6.89 -13.79
C LYS A 6 -26.38 7.67 -13.40
N LEU A 7 -27.25 8.01 -14.35
CA LEU A 7 -28.49 8.77 -14.09
C LEU A 7 -29.46 8.06 -13.15
N LYS A 8 -29.58 6.72 -13.22
CA LYS A 8 -30.41 5.95 -12.28
C LYS A 8 -29.83 5.97 -10.87
N PHE A 9 -28.51 5.89 -10.75
CA PHE A 9 -27.82 5.88 -9.46
C PHE A 9 -27.91 7.23 -8.74
N PHE A 10 -27.74 8.34 -9.47
CA PHE A 10 -27.90 9.68 -8.91
C PHE A 10 -29.33 9.96 -8.40
N LYS A 11 -30.35 9.33 -9.00
CA LYS A 11 -31.73 9.46 -8.52
C LYS A 11 -31.98 8.74 -7.20
N LEU A 12 -31.14 7.77 -6.83
CA LEU A 12 -31.30 6.97 -5.61
C LEU A 12 -30.69 7.64 -4.38
N ILE A 13 -29.83 8.65 -4.56
CA ILE A 13 -29.07 9.29 -3.47
C ILE A 13 -29.19 10.81 -3.62
N PRO A 14 -30.23 11.43 -3.03
CA PRO A 14 -30.49 12.86 -3.14
C PRO A 14 -29.31 13.75 -2.73
N GLU A 15 -28.51 13.31 -1.75
CA GLU A 15 -27.33 13.99 -1.23
C GLU A 15 -26.31 14.25 -2.34
N LEU A 16 -26.10 13.28 -3.24
CA LEU A 16 -25.19 13.41 -4.38
C LEU A 16 -25.62 14.48 -5.37
N ILE A 17 -26.94 14.67 -5.56
CA ILE A 17 -27.47 15.70 -6.45
C ILE A 17 -27.17 17.08 -5.87
N THR A 18 -27.40 17.25 -4.57
CA THR A 18 -27.16 18.52 -3.87
C THR A 18 -25.68 18.87 -3.90
N ILE A 19 -24.81 17.94 -3.53
CA ILE A 19 -23.35 18.14 -3.52
C ILE A 19 -22.85 18.49 -4.92
N ARG A 20 -23.30 17.77 -5.95
CA ARG A 20 -22.89 18.04 -7.33
C ARG A 20 -23.33 19.43 -7.82
N LYS A 21 -24.50 19.91 -7.40
CA LYS A 21 -24.95 21.29 -7.70
C LYS A 21 -24.05 22.31 -7.01
N CYS A 22 -23.67 22.08 -5.75
CA CYS A 22 -22.72 22.92 -5.02
C CYS A 22 -21.35 22.94 -5.71
N GLU A 23 -20.79 21.77 -6.05
CA GLU A 23 -19.52 21.65 -6.78
C GLU A 23 -19.54 22.40 -8.11
N GLN A 24 -20.61 22.24 -8.89
CA GLN A 24 -20.78 22.98 -10.16
C GLN A 24 -20.84 24.49 -9.95
N SER A 25 -21.46 24.95 -8.86
CA SER A 25 -21.49 26.38 -8.52
C SER A 25 -20.11 26.89 -8.12
N ILE A 26 -19.35 26.12 -7.33
CA ILE A 26 -17.98 26.44 -6.93
C ILE A 26 -17.09 26.55 -8.17
N ILE A 27 -17.09 25.53 -9.04
CA ILE A 27 -16.27 25.50 -10.26
C ILE A 27 -16.61 26.68 -11.16
N LYS A 28 -17.89 26.93 -11.45
CA LYS A 28 -18.29 28.01 -12.36
C LYS A 28 -17.94 29.41 -11.86
N ARG A 29 -17.95 29.62 -10.54
CA ARG A 29 -17.79 30.95 -9.95
C ARG A 29 -16.37 31.26 -9.51
N LEU A 30 -15.64 30.24 -9.07
CA LEU A 30 -14.41 30.42 -8.30
C LEU A 30 -13.20 29.74 -8.93
N GLU A 31 -13.30 29.22 -10.16
CA GLU A 31 -12.14 28.64 -10.87
C GLU A 31 -10.97 29.63 -11.00
N GLN A 32 -11.27 30.94 -11.05
CA GLN A 32 -10.27 32.01 -11.09
C GLN A 32 -9.69 32.37 -9.71
N ASP A 33 -10.34 31.97 -8.62
CA ASP A 33 -9.89 32.20 -7.25
C ASP A 33 -9.79 30.85 -6.49
N PRO A 34 -8.61 30.20 -6.57
CA PRO A 34 -8.41 28.91 -5.92
C PRO A 34 -8.54 28.98 -4.39
N LEU A 35 -8.22 30.11 -3.76
CA LEU A 35 -8.34 30.24 -2.31
C LEU A 35 -9.81 30.22 -1.88
N GLN A 36 -10.64 31.02 -2.55
CA GLN A 36 -12.07 31.05 -2.27
C GLN A 36 -12.73 29.70 -2.59
N SER A 37 -12.26 29.00 -3.63
CA SER A 37 -12.67 27.62 -3.91
C SER A 37 -12.35 26.69 -2.75
N ALA A 38 -11.13 26.76 -2.18
CA ALA A 38 -10.74 25.93 -1.05
C ALA A 38 -11.65 26.13 0.17
N PHE A 39 -11.92 27.39 0.54
CA PHE A 39 -12.83 27.69 1.64
C PHE A 39 -14.26 27.23 1.36
N SER A 40 -14.73 27.33 0.12
CA SER A 40 -16.07 26.84 -0.24
C SER A 40 -16.21 25.32 -0.06
N TYR A 41 -15.15 24.55 -0.31
CA TYR A 41 -15.15 23.11 -0.02
C TYR A 41 -15.07 22.80 1.48
N ILE A 42 -14.38 23.62 2.26
CA ILE A 42 -14.40 23.53 3.74
C ILE A 42 -15.82 23.81 4.26
N ASP A 43 -16.46 24.88 3.78
CA ASP A 43 -17.83 25.23 4.16
C ASP A 43 -18.82 24.13 3.76
N LEU A 44 -18.61 23.48 2.60
CA LEU A 44 -19.44 22.36 2.16
C LEU A 44 -19.40 21.18 3.14
N CYS A 45 -18.36 21.04 3.96
CA CYS A 45 -18.31 20.02 5.01
C CYS A 45 -19.39 20.23 6.08
N MET A 46 -19.82 21.47 6.32
CA MET A 46 -20.88 21.78 7.29
C MET A 46 -22.27 21.39 6.80
N GLY A 47 -22.44 21.24 5.47
CA GLY A 47 -23.70 20.85 4.84
C GLY A 47 -23.82 19.36 4.56
N VAL A 48 -22.87 18.54 5.02
CA VAL A 48 -22.79 17.12 4.68
C VAL A 48 -22.50 16.27 5.91
N ASP A 49 -23.38 15.30 6.18
CA ASP A 49 -23.27 14.42 7.35
C ASP A 49 -22.46 13.14 7.08
N HIS A 50 -22.06 12.90 5.83
CA HIS A 50 -21.39 11.66 5.45
C HIS A 50 -19.85 11.76 5.56
N PRO A 51 -19.17 10.90 6.35
CA PRO A 51 -17.71 11.00 6.61
C PRO A 51 -16.84 11.02 5.36
N ILE A 52 -17.16 10.19 4.37
CA ILE A 52 -16.43 10.15 3.08
C ILE A 52 -16.53 11.49 2.36
N LEU A 53 -17.70 12.11 2.35
CA LEU A 53 -17.90 13.38 1.66
C LEU A 53 -17.19 14.52 2.39
N ILE A 54 -17.19 14.53 3.73
CA ILE A 54 -16.37 15.45 4.52
C ILE A 54 -14.89 15.32 4.15
N ILE A 55 -14.34 14.10 4.20
CA ILE A 55 -12.93 13.84 3.90
C ILE A 55 -12.57 14.24 2.47
N THR A 56 -13.40 13.90 1.50
CA THR A 56 -13.14 14.21 0.09
C THR A 56 -13.24 15.69 -0.19
N ASN A 57 -14.18 16.42 0.42
CA ASN A 57 -14.24 17.87 0.35
C ASN A 57 -12.97 18.52 0.94
N LEU A 58 -12.48 18.02 2.09
CA LEU A 58 -11.23 18.51 2.69
C LEU A 58 -10.01 18.25 1.80
N ILE A 59 -9.92 17.08 1.13
CA ILE A 59 -8.85 16.80 0.16
C ILE A 59 -8.91 17.75 -1.04
N ILE A 60 -10.10 18.02 -1.55
CA ILE A 60 -10.29 18.98 -2.65
C ILE A 60 -9.92 20.39 -2.19
N ALA A 61 -10.24 20.77 -0.95
CA ALA A 61 -9.75 22.02 -0.36
C ALA A 61 -8.22 22.06 -0.35
N CYS A 62 -7.53 20.99 0.07
CA CYS A 62 -6.07 20.91 -0.01
C CYS A 62 -5.54 21.05 -1.45
N LEU A 63 -6.21 20.46 -2.45
CA LEU A 63 -5.85 20.63 -3.87
C LEU A 63 -5.98 22.08 -4.33
N TYR A 64 -7.05 22.78 -3.91
CA TYR A 64 -7.25 24.19 -4.23
C TYR A 64 -6.28 25.12 -3.48
N LEU A 65 -5.93 24.80 -2.22
CA LEU A 65 -4.86 25.47 -1.49
C LEU A 65 -3.51 25.30 -2.21
N TYR A 66 -3.23 24.11 -2.74
CA TYR A 66 -2.04 23.88 -3.56
C TYR A 66 -2.07 24.70 -4.87
N LYS A 67 -3.22 24.82 -5.53
CA LYS A 67 -3.39 25.71 -6.69
C LYS A 67 -3.18 27.18 -6.32
N ALA A 68 -3.71 27.63 -5.18
CA ALA A 68 -3.49 28.98 -4.66
C ALA A 68 -2.00 29.21 -4.38
N MET A 69 -1.33 28.24 -3.74
CA MET A 69 0.10 28.27 -3.46
C MET A 69 0.95 28.48 -4.73
N LYS A 70 0.58 27.87 -5.88
CA LYS A 70 1.25 28.10 -7.17
C LYS A 70 1.15 29.54 -7.67
N GLN A 71 0.11 30.27 -7.28
CA GLN A 71 -0.11 31.65 -7.71
C GLN A 71 0.61 32.68 -6.81
N HIS A 72 1.06 32.28 -5.62
CA HIS A 72 1.78 33.16 -4.70
C HIS A 72 3.26 33.25 -5.02
N VAL A 73 3.82 34.46 -4.92
CA VAL A 73 5.24 34.71 -5.25
C VAL A 73 6.13 34.67 -4.01
N THR A 74 5.61 35.05 -2.84
CA THR A 74 6.42 35.18 -1.62
C THR A 74 6.63 33.83 -0.93
N ASN A 75 7.85 33.56 -0.49
CA ASN A 75 8.17 32.36 0.30
C ASN A 75 7.36 32.26 1.61
N ALA A 76 7.09 33.38 2.28
CA ALA A 76 6.25 33.39 3.48
C ALA A 76 4.82 32.92 3.19
N GLY A 77 4.22 33.39 2.10
CA GLY A 77 2.90 32.94 1.63
C GLY A 77 2.92 31.44 1.28
N MET A 78 3.89 30.99 0.48
CA MET A 78 4.02 29.57 0.14
C MET A 78 4.17 28.68 1.37
N TYR A 79 4.97 29.10 2.36
CA TYR A 79 5.10 28.40 3.63
C TYR A 79 3.77 28.29 4.38
N ALA A 80 3.01 29.39 4.46
CA ALA A 80 1.70 29.40 5.12
C ALA A 80 0.71 28.43 4.45
N TYR A 81 0.66 28.41 3.11
CA TYR A 81 -0.16 27.43 2.37
C TYR A 81 0.29 25.99 2.61
N ARG A 82 1.59 25.72 2.52
CA ARG A 82 2.17 24.41 2.80
C ARG A 82 1.80 23.94 4.21
N SER A 83 1.96 24.80 5.22
CA SER A 83 1.61 24.49 6.60
C SER A 83 0.12 24.17 6.73
N THR A 84 -0.74 25.00 6.14
CA THR A 84 -2.20 24.80 6.18
C THR A 84 -2.61 23.48 5.51
N ILE A 85 -2.05 23.17 4.34
CA ILE A 85 -2.26 21.89 3.64
C ILE A 85 -1.85 20.74 4.54
N PHE A 86 -0.71 20.87 5.24
CA PHE A 86 -0.22 19.82 6.11
C PHE A 86 -1.10 19.60 7.34
N ASP A 87 -1.51 20.67 8.01
CA ASP A 87 -2.39 20.61 9.18
C ASP A 87 -3.73 19.97 8.82
N LEU A 88 -4.35 20.40 7.70
CA LEU A 88 -5.54 19.76 7.17
C LEU A 88 -5.31 18.30 6.83
N SER A 89 -4.14 17.97 6.25
CA SER A 89 -3.84 16.60 5.87
C SER A 89 -3.69 15.67 7.07
N TYR A 90 -3.16 16.16 8.18
CA TYR A 90 -3.08 15.40 9.42
C TYR A 90 -4.48 15.05 9.96
N GLU A 91 -5.39 16.02 9.96
CA GLU A 91 -6.78 15.80 10.38
C GLU A 91 -7.52 14.84 9.44
N ILE A 92 -7.35 15.01 8.12
CA ILE A 92 -7.88 14.10 7.11
C ILE A 92 -7.37 12.67 7.36
N PHE A 93 -6.06 12.52 7.59
CA PHE A 93 -5.47 11.21 7.86
C PHE A 93 -6.06 10.56 9.11
N SER A 94 -6.25 11.31 10.19
CA SER A 94 -6.92 10.83 11.41
C SER A 94 -8.36 10.34 11.14
N LEU A 95 -9.13 11.11 10.36
CA LEU A 95 -10.51 10.73 9.96
C LEU A 95 -10.53 9.48 9.08
N ILE A 96 -9.58 9.36 8.15
CA ILE A 96 -9.43 8.19 7.27
C ILE A 96 -9.22 6.92 8.10
N GLN A 97 -8.37 6.99 9.13
CA GLN A 97 -8.06 5.83 9.98
C GLN A 97 -9.27 5.36 10.79
N ARG A 98 -10.18 6.27 11.15
CA ARG A 98 -11.32 5.98 12.04
C ARG A 98 -12.61 5.61 11.31
N HIS A 99 -12.89 6.23 10.17
CA HIS A 99 -14.24 6.23 9.59
C HIS A 99 -14.34 5.65 8.18
N ILE A 100 -13.22 5.36 7.53
CA ILE A 100 -13.22 5.00 6.11
C ILE A 100 -12.96 3.51 5.91
N PRO A 101 -13.82 2.81 5.14
CA PRO A 101 -13.57 1.43 4.76
C PRO A 101 -12.23 1.26 4.04
N LEU A 102 -11.58 0.10 4.25
CA LEU A 102 -10.24 -0.19 3.76
C LEU A 102 -10.09 0.10 2.25
N GLN A 103 -11.10 -0.24 1.44
CA GLN A 103 -11.05 -0.07 -0.02
C GLN A 103 -10.86 1.39 -0.46
N ILE A 104 -11.44 2.34 0.29
CA ILE A 104 -11.44 3.78 -0.04
C ILE A 104 -10.29 4.48 0.67
N LYS A 105 -9.92 3.98 1.85
CA LYS A 105 -8.79 4.45 2.66
C LYS A 105 -7.53 4.59 1.81
N PHE A 106 -7.25 3.62 0.95
CA PHE A 106 -6.13 3.68 0.03
C PHE A 106 -6.21 4.86 -0.95
N TYR A 107 -7.31 4.94 -1.68
CA TYR A 107 -7.52 5.93 -2.72
C TYR A 107 -7.39 7.35 -2.17
N VAL A 108 -8.05 7.58 -1.04
CA VAL A 108 -8.06 8.84 -0.33
C VAL A 108 -6.67 9.16 0.23
N SER A 109 -5.95 8.17 0.77
CA SER A 109 -4.58 8.37 1.26
C SER A 109 -3.60 8.68 0.12
N LYS A 110 -3.78 8.09 -1.07
CA LYS A 110 -2.99 8.40 -2.27
C LYS A 110 -3.16 9.86 -2.67
N LEU A 111 -4.40 10.33 -2.79
CA LEU A 111 -4.69 11.74 -3.12
C LEU A 111 -4.04 12.69 -2.12
N LEU A 112 -4.19 12.38 -0.81
CA LEU A 112 -3.61 13.17 0.26
C LEU A 112 -2.08 13.25 0.15
N PHE A 113 -1.45 12.10 -0.05
CA PHE A 113 -0.01 11.97 -0.19
C PHE A 113 0.53 12.75 -1.39
N THR A 114 -0.13 12.65 -2.55
CA THR A 114 0.24 13.42 -3.74
C THR A 114 0.21 14.93 -3.45
N VAL A 115 -0.82 15.44 -2.77
CA VAL A 115 -0.88 16.88 -2.42
C VAL A 115 0.25 17.31 -1.47
N ILE A 116 0.59 16.48 -0.48
CA ILE A 116 1.70 16.75 0.44
C ILE A 116 3.03 16.78 -0.31
N ILE A 117 3.29 15.82 -1.21
CA ILE A 117 4.52 15.80 -2.00
C ILE A 117 4.58 17.03 -2.90
N CYS A 118 3.56 17.27 -3.70
CA CYS A 118 3.57 18.36 -4.67
C CYS A 118 3.72 19.74 -4.01
N SER A 119 3.09 19.95 -2.85
CA SER A 119 3.25 21.20 -2.08
C SER A 119 4.66 21.37 -1.51
N ASN A 120 5.25 20.31 -0.96
CA ASN A 120 6.64 20.31 -0.48
C ASN A 120 7.64 20.63 -1.58
N GLN A 121 7.47 20.03 -2.75
CA GLN A 121 8.36 20.26 -3.89
C GLN A 121 8.26 21.69 -4.40
N LEU A 122 7.04 22.21 -4.56
CA LEU A 122 6.83 23.59 -5.00
C LEU A 122 7.54 24.59 -4.07
N PHE A 123 7.42 24.38 -2.76
CA PHE A 123 8.11 25.20 -1.75
C PHE A 123 9.64 25.04 -1.81
N LYS A 124 10.13 23.81 -1.99
CA LYS A 124 11.57 23.56 -2.13
C LYS A 124 12.14 24.28 -3.36
N SER A 125 11.43 24.22 -4.48
CA SER A 125 11.82 24.90 -5.72
C SER A 125 11.87 26.43 -5.55
N SER A 126 10.93 27.02 -4.80
CA SER A 126 10.92 28.47 -4.55
C SER A 126 12.10 28.91 -3.67
N ILE A 127 12.43 28.15 -2.62
CA ILE A 127 13.61 28.39 -1.77
C ILE A 127 14.90 28.30 -2.60
N LEU A 128 15.01 27.26 -3.45
CA LEU A 128 16.20 27.06 -4.27
C LEU A 128 16.45 28.22 -5.23
N LEU A 129 15.40 28.78 -5.83
CA LEU A 129 15.49 29.94 -6.71
C LEU A 129 16.04 31.18 -5.98
N GLU A 130 15.57 31.48 -4.77
CA GLU A 130 16.09 32.60 -3.96
C GLU A 130 17.53 32.37 -3.49
N SER A 131 17.85 31.14 -3.08
CA SER A 131 19.16 30.76 -2.52
C SER A 131 20.30 30.74 -3.55
N SER A 132 20.01 30.78 -4.86
CA SER A 132 21.03 30.82 -5.92
C SER A 132 21.99 32.03 -5.85
N SER A 133 21.67 33.02 -5.01
CA SER A 133 22.51 34.18 -4.69
C SER A 133 23.43 33.99 -3.47
N ILE A 134 23.23 32.96 -2.64
CA ILE A 134 23.91 32.76 -1.35
C ILE A 134 24.53 31.35 -1.31
N ARG A 135 25.82 31.26 -0.99
CA ARG A 135 26.68 30.07 -1.10
C ARG A 135 26.02 28.77 -0.64
N ARG A 136 26.00 27.77 -1.54
CA ARG A 136 25.46 26.42 -1.37
C ARG A 136 26.03 25.71 -0.13
N THR A 137 25.17 25.35 0.80
CA THR A 137 25.41 24.28 1.77
C THR A 137 24.63 23.04 1.32
N GLU A 138 25.31 21.90 1.18
CA GLU A 138 24.84 20.71 0.45
C GLU A 138 23.82 19.82 1.19
N HIS A 139 23.14 20.31 2.23
CA HIS A 139 22.10 19.53 2.90
C HIS A 139 20.72 19.74 2.24
N THR A 140 20.53 19.13 1.07
CA THR A 140 19.31 19.21 0.24
C THR A 140 18.26 18.13 0.56
N GLY A 141 18.18 17.68 1.81
CA GLY A 141 17.12 16.80 2.28
C GLY A 141 15.73 17.43 2.08
N LEU A 142 14.71 16.62 1.80
CA LEU A 142 13.33 17.07 1.93
C LEU A 142 13.12 17.57 3.37
N ILE A 143 12.57 18.78 3.53
CA ILE A 143 12.21 19.33 4.84
C ILE A 143 10.95 18.58 5.28
N ILE A 144 11.14 17.37 5.78
CA ILE A 144 10.05 16.52 6.29
C ILE A 144 9.99 16.68 7.80
N SER A 145 8.88 17.21 8.31
CA SER A 145 8.62 17.28 9.74
C SER A 145 8.40 15.88 10.32
N LYS A 146 8.56 15.71 11.64
CA LYS A 146 8.27 14.43 12.32
C LYS A 146 6.81 13.98 12.12
N GLN A 147 5.88 14.93 12.01
CA GLN A 147 4.47 14.64 11.73
C GLN A 147 4.29 14.20 10.28
N GLU A 148 5.00 14.81 9.33
CA GLU A 148 4.99 14.44 7.91
C GLU A 148 5.48 13.00 7.73
N SER A 149 6.55 12.60 8.42
CA SER A 149 7.04 11.21 8.41
C SER A 149 5.96 10.21 8.83
N ARG A 150 5.13 10.53 9.82
CA ARG A 150 4.06 9.63 10.28
C ARG A 150 2.96 9.43 9.23
N ILE A 151 2.60 10.49 8.48
CA ILE A 151 1.62 10.38 7.40
C ILE A 151 2.20 9.52 6.27
N ILE A 152 3.48 9.72 5.95
CA ILE A 152 4.20 8.94 4.93
C ILE A 152 4.28 7.46 5.34
N GLU A 153 4.73 7.17 6.56
CA GLU A 153 4.80 5.82 7.11
C GLU A 153 3.42 5.15 7.10
N GLY A 154 2.39 5.86 7.58
CA GLY A 154 1.02 5.35 7.59
C GLY A 154 0.45 5.12 6.19
N PHE A 155 0.81 5.96 5.21
CA PHE A 155 0.49 5.72 3.80
C PHE A 155 1.17 4.46 3.29
N LEU A 156 2.47 4.28 3.53
CA LEU A 156 3.23 3.10 3.10
C LEU A 156 2.69 1.82 3.74
N THR A 157 2.35 1.83 5.03
CA THR A 157 1.69 0.71 5.70
C THR A 157 0.34 0.39 5.06
N ASN A 158 -0.49 1.42 4.79
CA ASN A 158 -1.77 1.22 4.11
C ASN A 158 -1.57 0.66 2.70
N VAL A 159 -0.53 1.08 1.96
CA VAL A 159 -0.25 0.56 0.60
C VAL A 159 0.07 -0.92 0.62
N ILE A 160 0.94 -1.35 1.55
CA ILE A 160 1.30 -2.76 1.71
C ILE A 160 0.06 -3.61 2.02
N GLN A 161 -0.86 -3.08 2.83
CA GLN A 161 -2.11 -3.77 3.19
C GLN A 161 -3.14 -3.82 2.05
N LEU A 162 -3.07 -2.91 1.06
CA LEU A 162 -4.14 -2.67 0.07
C LEU A 162 -3.79 -3.04 -1.37
N SER A 163 -2.51 -3.28 -1.65
CA SER A 163 -1.99 -3.84 -2.90
C SER A 163 -2.71 -5.14 -3.33
N GLN A 164 -3.46 -5.75 -2.42
CA GLN A 164 -4.18 -6.99 -2.62
C GLN A 164 -5.67 -6.84 -3.01
N ILE A 165 -6.28 -5.64 -3.00
CA ILE A 165 -7.77 -5.53 -2.99
C ILE A 165 -8.45 -4.57 -3.99
N VAL A 166 -7.81 -3.62 -4.70
CA VAL A 166 -8.62 -2.57 -5.39
C VAL A 166 -8.31 -2.30 -6.88
N PRO A 167 -9.24 -2.55 -7.82
CA PRO A 167 -9.09 -2.24 -9.25
C PRO A 167 -9.29 -0.76 -9.62
N PHE A 168 -9.70 0.10 -8.69
CA PHE A 168 -10.06 1.51 -8.94
C PHE A 168 -8.93 2.53 -8.71
N ILE A 169 -7.73 2.07 -8.37
CA ILE A 169 -6.58 2.92 -7.95
C ILE A 169 -6.12 3.91 -9.03
N GLN A 170 -6.37 3.58 -10.30
CA GLN A 170 -5.96 4.39 -11.44
C GLN A 170 -7.08 5.32 -11.96
N MET A 171 -8.27 5.35 -11.34
CA MET A 171 -9.32 6.25 -11.82
C MET A 171 -9.00 7.71 -11.43
N PRO A 172 -8.92 8.63 -12.42
CA PRO A 172 -8.78 10.05 -12.11
C PRO A 172 -10.12 10.55 -11.56
N THR A 173 -10.23 10.77 -10.25
CA THR A 173 -11.37 11.50 -9.68
C THR A 173 -11.00 12.96 -9.53
N THR A 174 -11.84 13.84 -10.05
CA THR A 174 -11.64 15.28 -9.94
C THR A 174 -12.59 15.94 -8.95
N LEU A 175 -13.65 15.24 -8.53
CA LEU A 175 -14.74 15.73 -7.69
C LEU A 175 -15.02 14.80 -6.48
N SER A 176 -15.59 15.33 -5.40
CA SER A 176 -15.93 14.53 -4.21
C SER A 176 -17.11 13.62 -4.51
N SER A 177 -18.03 14.07 -5.37
CA SER A 177 -19.12 13.25 -5.87
C SER A 177 -18.64 12.02 -6.66
N ASP A 178 -17.51 12.11 -7.36
CA ASP A 178 -16.93 10.95 -8.07
C ASP A 178 -16.38 9.91 -7.08
N ILE A 179 -15.70 10.35 -6.02
CA ILE A 179 -15.14 9.45 -5.00
C ILE A 179 -16.26 8.76 -4.21
N PHE A 180 -17.31 9.50 -3.87
CA PHE A 180 -18.48 8.93 -3.21
C PHE A 180 -19.24 7.96 -4.12
N TYR A 181 -19.36 8.28 -5.41
CA TYR A 181 -19.91 7.35 -6.40
C TYR A 181 -19.08 6.06 -6.51
N LEU A 182 -17.74 6.16 -6.54
CA LEU A 182 -16.86 4.99 -6.55
C LEU A 182 -17.01 4.14 -5.29
N THR A 183 -17.17 4.78 -4.14
CA THR A 183 -17.46 4.08 -2.87
C THR A 183 -18.72 3.23 -3.00
N ILE A 184 -19.84 3.86 -3.35
CA ILE A 184 -21.13 3.18 -3.35
C ILE A 184 -21.17 2.11 -4.45
N SER A 185 -20.57 2.41 -5.61
CA SER A 185 -20.43 1.45 -6.69
C SER A 185 -19.58 0.25 -6.28
N GLY A 186 -18.46 0.49 -5.57
CA GLY A 186 -17.59 -0.55 -5.05
C GLY A 186 -18.26 -1.42 -3.98
N GLN A 187 -19.00 -0.80 -3.05
CA GLN A 187 -19.78 -1.52 -2.05
C GLN A 187 -20.88 -2.37 -2.69
N ASN A 188 -21.66 -1.79 -3.60
CA ASN A 188 -22.71 -2.53 -4.31
C ASN A 188 -22.13 -3.65 -5.16
N PHE A 189 -21.01 -3.42 -5.85
CA PHE A 189 -20.29 -4.47 -6.56
C PHE A 189 -19.86 -5.59 -5.62
N LEU A 190 -19.27 -5.26 -4.47
CA LEU A 190 -18.76 -6.25 -3.52
C LEU A 190 -19.91 -7.06 -2.90
N VAL A 191 -21.03 -6.41 -2.59
CA VAL A 191 -22.26 -7.08 -2.13
C VAL A 191 -22.81 -8.03 -3.19
N GLU A 192 -22.93 -7.60 -4.44
CA GLU A 192 -23.40 -8.47 -5.53
C GLU A 192 -22.40 -9.58 -5.84
N TYR A 193 -21.10 -9.32 -5.77
CA TYR A 193 -20.04 -10.31 -5.91
C TYR A 193 -20.13 -11.38 -4.81
N LEU A 194 -20.25 -10.98 -3.53
CA LEU A 194 -20.38 -11.91 -2.41
C LEU A 194 -21.68 -12.72 -2.47
N LYS A 195 -22.80 -12.11 -2.89
CA LYS A 195 -24.04 -12.85 -3.17
C LYS A 195 -23.89 -13.83 -4.32
N SER A 196 -23.15 -13.45 -5.37
CA SER A 196 -22.91 -14.32 -6.52
C SER A 196 -21.92 -15.44 -6.22
N LYS A 197 -21.02 -15.30 -5.24
CA LYS A 197 -20.08 -16.36 -4.82
C LYS A 197 -20.78 -17.64 -4.33
N SER A 198 -22.04 -17.57 -3.88
CA SER A 198 -22.83 -18.77 -3.52
C SER A 198 -23.39 -19.53 -4.73
N ILE A 199 -23.23 -18.99 -5.94
CA ILE A 199 -23.67 -19.60 -7.19
C ILE A 199 -22.42 -19.69 -8.05
N ILE A 200 -21.92 -20.89 -8.32
CA ILE A 200 -20.85 -21.11 -9.29
C ILE A 200 -21.32 -20.51 -10.62
N CYS A 201 -20.90 -19.30 -10.93
CA CYS A 201 -21.42 -18.51 -12.03
C CYS A 201 -20.34 -18.47 -13.10
N ASP A 202 -20.41 -19.41 -14.05
CA ASP A 202 -19.50 -19.57 -15.18
C ASP A 202 -19.57 -18.43 -16.21
N ASN A 203 -20.22 -17.30 -15.88
CA ASN A 203 -20.38 -16.18 -16.80
C ASN A 203 -19.37 -15.05 -16.49
N TYR A 204 -18.38 -14.98 -17.37
CA TYR A 204 -17.17 -14.14 -17.45
C TYR A 204 -17.30 -12.61 -17.26
N LEU A 205 -18.42 -12.06 -16.80
CA LEU A 205 -18.58 -10.60 -16.61
C LEU A 205 -17.98 -10.08 -15.29
N TYR A 206 -17.72 -10.97 -14.32
CA TYR A 206 -17.13 -10.62 -13.02
C TYR A 206 -15.67 -11.08 -12.85
N GLN A 207 -15.08 -11.70 -13.88
CA GLN A 207 -13.65 -11.98 -13.94
C GLN A 207 -12.89 -10.69 -14.26
N TYR A 208 -12.92 -9.72 -13.35
CA TYR A 208 -11.74 -8.88 -13.20
C TYR A 208 -10.61 -9.84 -12.85
N TYR A 209 -9.66 -10.00 -13.76
CA TYR A 209 -8.39 -10.64 -13.43
C TYR A 209 -7.93 -10.03 -12.10
N LEU A 210 -7.80 -10.87 -11.07
CA LEU A 210 -7.09 -10.49 -9.85
C LEU A 210 -5.70 -10.09 -10.36
N PHE A 211 -5.50 -8.79 -10.52
CA PHE A 211 -4.20 -8.25 -10.81
C PHE A 211 -3.50 -8.15 -9.47
N GLU A 212 -2.42 -8.90 -9.31
CA GLU A 212 -1.57 -8.79 -8.15
C GLU A 212 -0.71 -7.54 -8.34
N VAL A 213 -0.66 -6.69 -7.31
CA VAL A 213 0.28 -5.57 -7.29
C VAL A 213 1.65 -6.16 -6.98
N HIS A 214 2.49 -6.22 -8.01
CA HIS A 214 3.88 -6.68 -7.90
C HIS A 214 4.80 -5.60 -7.31
N GLY A 215 4.41 -4.33 -7.45
CA GLY A 215 5.13 -3.20 -6.88
C GLY A 215 4.45 -1.87 -7.17
N MET A 216 5.09 -0.79 -6.72
CA MET A 216 4.72 0.56 -7.11
C MET A 216 5.96 1.37 -7.49
N THR A 217 5.80 2.23 -8.48
CA THR A 217 6.76 3.28 -8.81
C THR A 217 6.17 4.60 -8.33
N ILE A 218 6.94 5.32 -7.53
CA ILE A 218 6.60 6.67 -7.10
C ILE A 218 7.49 7.61 -7.88
N ASN A 219 6.89 8.40 -8.78
CA ASN A 219 7.58 9.52 -9.37
C ASN A 219 7.66 10.61 -8.29
N ILE A 220 8.84 10.75 -7.68
CA ILE A 220 9.05 11.72 -6.61
C ILE A 220 8.84 13.14 -7.15
N ASP A 221 9.13 13.39 -8.43
CA ASP A 221 9.05 14.69 -9.09
C ASP A 221 7.62 15.14 -9.38
N SER A 222 6.75 14.24 -9.84
CA SER A 222 5.34 14.57 -10.11
C SER A 222 4.39 14.21 -8.96
N GLY A 223 4.82 13.37 -8.01
CA GLY A 223 3.95 12.76 -7.02
C GLY A 223 3.03 11.67 -7.60
N ASP A 224 3.23 11.28 -8.86
CA ASP A 224 2.47 10.21 -9.49
C ASP A 224 2.87 8.86 -8.91
N ILE A 225 1.87 8.06 -8.58
CA ILE A 225 2.06 6.70 -8.10
C ILE A 225 1.44 5.75 -9.13
N GLU A 226 2.31 5.02 -9.79
CA GLU A 226 1.97 3.97 -10.73
C GLU A 226 2.13 2.61 -10.03
N PHE A 227 1.11 1.77 -10.19
CA PHE A 227 1.11 0.42 -9.63
C PHE A 227 1.48 -0.54 -10.75
N LEU A 228 2.50 -1.35 -10.47
CA LEU A 228 2.94 -2.41 -11.35
C LEU A 228 2.05 -3.62 -11.08
N PHE A 229 1.05 -3.78 -11.93
CA PHE A 229 0.11 -4.90 -11.86
C PHE A 229 0.59 -6.03 -12.78
N GLU A 230 0.61 -7.25 -12.25
CA GLU A 230 0.74 -8.46 -13.06
C GLU A 230 -0.53 -9.30 -12.95
N ARG A 231 -0.87 -10.03 -14.01
CA ARG A 231 -2.02 -10.95 -13.97
C ARG A 231 -1.69 -12.06 -12.97
N ALA A 232 -2.53 -12.27 -11.96
CA ALA A 232 -2.36 -13.41 -11.05
C ALA A 232 -2.29 -14.70 -11.90
N THR A 233 -1.12 -15.33 -11.90
CA THR A 233 -0.85 -16.51 -12.73
C THR A 233 -1.43 -17.78 -12.10
N THR A 234 -1.71 -17.77 -10.80
CA THR A 234 -2.40 -18.84 -10.09
C THR A 234 -3.38 -18.28 -9.05
N PRO A 235 -4.54 -18.91 -8.85
CA PRO A 235 -5.48 -18.54 -7.77
C PRO A 235 -4.95 -18.82 -6.35
N TYR A 236 -3.75 -19.38 -6.21
CA TYR A 236 -3.16 -19.85 -4.95
C TYR A 236 -1.66 -19.50 -4.79
N SER A 237 -1.15 -18.42 -5.41
CA SER A 237 0.31 -18.15 -5.44
C SER A 237 0.91 -17.59 -4.15
N ASN A 238 0.10 -17.21 -3.17
CA ASN A 238 0.66 -16.53 -2.01
C ASN A 238 1.16 -17.55 -0.99
N LEU A 239 2.49 -17.57 -0.78
CA LEU A 239 3.14 -18.27 0.34
C LEU A 239 2.72 -17.69 1.72
N PHE A 240 2.10 -16.51 1.72
CA PHE A 240 1.50 -15.83 2.86
C PHE A 240 0.49 -14.76 2.38
N ASP A 241 -0.77 -14.83 2.79
CA ASP A 241 -1.83 -13.85 2.50
C ASP A 241 -2.71 -13.53 3.74
N LEU A 242 -3.77 -12.71 3.55
CA LEU A 242 -4.67 -12.33 4.63
C LEU A 242 -5.45 -13.51 5.21
N SER A 243 -5.65 -14.60 4.47
CA SER A 243 -6.26 -15.79 5.03
C SER A 243 -5.34 -16.43 6.07
N ASP A 244 -4.03 -16.41 5.86
CA ASP A 244 -3.06 -16.87 6.86
C ASP A 244 -3.03 -15.95 8.10
N VAL A 245 -3.19 -14.64 7.91
CA VAL A 245 -3.30 -13.68 9.03
C VAL A 245 -4.59 -13.88 9.82
N ASP A 246 -5.72 -13.99 9.13
CA ASP A 246 -7.03 -14.26 9.74
C ASP A 246 -7.03 -15.63 10.43
N GLU A 247 -6.33 -16.61 9.87
CA GLU A 247 -6.12 -17.93 10.46
C GLU A 247 -5.32 -17.84 11.76
N VAL A 248 -4.23 -17.08 11.80
CA VAL A 248 -3.45 -16.82 13.03
C VAL A 248 -4.31 -16.17 14.11
N PHE A 249 -5.12 -15.16 13.76
CA PHE A 249 -6.00 -14.50 14.73
C PHE A 249 -7.18 -15.37 15.18
N SER A 250 -7.81 -16.10 14.26
CA SER A 250 -8.96 -16.97 14.57
C SER A 250 -8.60 -18.16 15.44
N HIS A 251 -7.37 -18.67 15.32
CA HIS A 251 -6.83 -19.72 16.18
C HIS A 251 -6.18 -19.19 17.48
N ASN A 252 -6.25 -17.88 17.74
CA ASN A 252 -5.60 -17.22 18.89
C ASN A 252 -4.10 -17.55 19.00
N LEU A 253 -3.42 -17.69 17.86
CA LEU A 253 -1.99 -17.97 17.82
C LEU A 253 -1.23 -16.72 18.30
N THR A 254 -0.70 -16.77 19.52
CA THR A 254 0.10 -15.68 20.11
C THR A 254 1.59 -15.79 19.79
N TYR A 255 2.04 -16.99 19.44
CA TYR A 255 3.39 -17.29 18.98
C TYR A 255 3.36 -18.53 18.08
N ALA A 256 4.40 -18.69 17.26
CA ALA A 256 4.67 -19.92 16.56
C ALA A 256 6.16 -20.24 16.64
N ALA A 257 6.47 -21.50 16.91
CA ALA A 257 7.82 -22.04 16.84
C ALA A 257 7.80 -23.22 15.87
N PHE A 258 8.83 -23.30 15.04
CA PHE A 258 9.01 -24.38 14.08
C PHE A 258 10.47 -24.82 14.09
N SER A 259 10.69 -26.12 14.12
CA SER A 259 12.01 -26.72 14.03
C SER A 259 11.92 -28.10 13.41
N LEU A 260 12.70 -28.34 12.35
CA LEU A 260 13.12 -29.69 12.00
C LEU A 260 14.37 -29.97 12.86
N GLU A 261 14.20 -30.62 14.02
CA GLU A 261 15.26 -30.87 15.02
C GLU A 261 16.49 -31.63 14.44
N HIS A 262 17.67 -31.67 15.08
CA HIS A 262 17.96 -31.76 16.53
C HIS A 262 19.13 -30.88 17.02
N PRO A 263 19.13 -30.39 18.28
CA PRO A 263 20.36 -29.96 18.95
C PRO A 263 20.79 -31.02 19.99
N THR A 264 21.18 -32.20 19.53
CA THR A 264 22.03 -33.10 20.33
C THR A 264 23.22 -33.48 19.48
N ILE A 265 24.42 -33.16 19.98
CA ILE A 265 25.72 -33.28 19.29
C ILE A 265 26.02 -34.74 18.87
N ASP A 266 25.31 -35.70 19.46
CA ASP A 266 25.64 -37.13 19.38
C ASP A 266 24.88 -37.93 18.30
N LEU A 267 23.95 -37.32 17.54
CA LEU A 267 23.14 -38.03 16.55
C LEU A 267 23.58 -37.75 15.10
N LEU A 268 23.82 -38.82 14.33
CA LEU A 268 24.06 -38.79 12.89
C LEU A 268 22.82 -38.25 12.15
N GLN A 269 23.04 -37.39 11.15
CA GLN A 269 21.99 -36.79 10.33
C GLN A 269 21.10 -37.87 9.69
N HIS A 270 19.77 -37.74 9.82
CA HIS A 270 18.80 -38.66 9.23
C HIS A 270 17.86 -37.91 8.27
N PRO A 271 17.57 -38.42 7.06
CA PRO A 271 16.74 -37.73 6.06
C PRO A 271 15.26 -37.57 6.47
N PHE A 272 14.83 -38.16 7.57
CA PHE A 272 13.48 -38.05 8.12
C PHE A 272 13.52 -37.39 9.51
N HIS A 273 13.93 -36.12 9.59
CA HIS A 273 13.85 -35.36 10.84
C HIS A 273 12.38 -35.14 11.23
N GLU A 274 12.08 -35.35 12.51
CA GLU A 274 10.75 -35.11 13.05
C GLU A 274 10.46 -33.60 13.06
N MET A 275 9.32 -33.24 12.46
CA MET A 275 8.84 -31.87 12.45
C MET A 275 8.26 -31.53 13.81
N LYS A 276 8.91 -30.61 14.54
CA LYS A 276 8.42 -30.09 15.81
C LYS A 276 7.95 -28.65 15.62
N PHE A 277 6.78 -28.36 16.16
CA PHE A 277 6.22 -27.03 16.10
C PHE A 277 5.35 -26.77 17.34
N LEU A 278 5.22 -25.49 17.72
CA LEU A 278 4.42 -25.05 18.85
C LEU A 278 3.64 -23.79 18.47
N PRO A 279 2.42 -23.62 19.00
CA PRO A 279 1.66 -24.60 19.78
C PRO A 279 1.12 -25.73 18.88
N THR A 280 1.21 -26.99 19.33
CA THR A 280 0.97 -28.17 18.46
C THR A 280 -0.46 -28.28 17.97
N THR A 281 -1.45 -27.98 18.81
CA THR A 281 -2.86 -28.12 18.46
C THR A 281 -3.30 -27.06 17.46
N GLU A 282 -3.03 -25.80 17.77
CA GLU A 282 -3.54 -24.63 17.06
C GLU A 282 -2.77 -24.39 15.76
N LEU A 283 -1.48 -24.73 15.69
CA LEU A 283 -0.66 -24.50 14.50
C LEU A 283 -0.77 -25.66 13.48
N SER A 284 -1.08 -26.89 13.93
CA SER A 284 -1.12 -28.08 13.05
C SER A 284 -2.17 -28.01 11.96
N GLU A 285 -3.24 -27.26 12.20
CA GLU A 285 -4.39 -27.15 11.29
C GLU A 285 -4.31 -25.92 10.39
N THR A 286 -3.15 -25.25 10.34
CA THR A 286 -2.99 -23.96 9.66
C THR A 286 -2.09 -24.03 8.43
N ASN A 287 -2.38 -23.23 7.41
CA ASN A 287 -1.46 -22.97 6.30
C ASN A 287 -0.20 -22.25 6.80
N TYR A 288 -0.29 -21.54 7.93
CA TYR A 288 0.86 -20.90 8.57
C TYR A 288 1.99 -21.89 8.93
N LEU A 289 1.66 -23.13 9.32
CA LEU A 289 2.67 -24.19 9.53
C LEU A 289 3.45 -24.52 8.25
N MET A 290 2.77 -24.55 7.10
CA MET A 290 3.41 -24.77 5.80
C MET A 290 4.33 -23.61 5.43
N THR A 291 3.95 -22.37 5.74
CA THR A 291 4.81 -21.20 5.58
C THR A 291 6.07 -21.30 6.43
N LEU A 292 5.96 -21.74 7.69
CA LEU A 292 7.10 -21.95 8.58
C LEU A 292 8.04 -23.04 8.05
N LEU A 293 7.49 -24.15 7.56
CA LEU A 293 8.24 -25.23 6.92
C LEU A 293 9.02 -24.72 5.69
N HIS A 294 8.35 -24.02 4.76
CA HIS A 294 9.00 -23.47 3.58
C HIS A 294 10.09 -22.46 3.93
N THR A 295 9.84 -21.62 4.95
CA THR A 295 10.81 -20.64 5.43
C THR A 295 12.07 -21.32 5.97
N ASP A 296 11.92 -22.37 6.79
CA ASP A 296 13.05 -23.15 7.30
C ASP A 296 13.86 -23.81 6.18
N TYR A 297 13.19 -24.40 5.18
CA TYR A 297 13.87 -24.95 4.00
C TYR A 297 14.63 -23.89 3.21
N LEU A 298 14.02 -22.73 2.96
CA LEU A 298 14.68 -21.62 2.26
C LEU A 298 15.91 -21.13 3.04
N LEU A 299 15.78 -20.96 4.36
CA LEU A 299 16.90 -20.56 5.21
C LEU A 299 18.03 -21.57 5.17
N LYS A 300 17.73 -22.88 5.19
CA LYS A 300 18.72 -23.94 5.04
C LYS A 300 19.40 -23.94 3.68
N MET A 301 18.66 -23.73 2.60
CA MET A 301 19.25 -23.61 1.26
C MET A 301 20.17 -22.38 1.18
N MET A 302 19.75 -21.25 1.74
CA MET A 302 20.57 -20.03 1.81
C MET A 302 21.83 -20.22 2.68
N SER A 303 21.71 -20.89 3.83
CA SER A 303 22.80 -21.05 4.79
C SER A 303 23.76 -22.18 4.44
N SER A 304 23.36 -23.16 3.63
CA SER A 304 24.24 -24.24 3.17
C SER A 304 24.77 -24.01 1.76
N GLY A 305 24.10 -23.17 0.97
CA GLY A 305 24.33 -23.05 -0.46
C GLY A 305 23.89 -24.29 -1.27
N ILE A 306 23.18 -25.23 -0.63
CA ILE A 306 22.72 -26.48 -1.23
C ILE A 306 21.23 -26.35 -1.55
N GLU A 307 20.87 -26.56 -2.81
CA GLU A 307 19.48 -26.56 -3.26
C GLU A 307 18.91 -27.97 -3.28
N ILE A 308 17.75 -28.13 -2.62
CA ILE A 308 17.01 -29.39 -2.61
C ILE A 308 15.77 -29.22 -3.49
N SER A 309 15.66 -30.04 -4.55
CA SER A 309 14.44 -30.07 -5.37
C SER A 309 13.23 -30.51 -4.54
N THR A 310 12.15 -29.74 -4.58
CA THR A 310 10.86 -30.13 -3.99
C THR A 310 10.13 -31.20 -4.81
N LYS A 311 10.59 -31.48 -6.04
CA LYS A 311 10.11 -32.59 -6.86
C LYS A 311 10.92 -33.86 -6.57
N GLN A 312 10.21 -34.98 -6.35
CA GLN A 312 10.79 -36.34 -6.37
C GLN A 312 11.60 -36.49 -7.66
N SER A 313 12.90 -36.79 -7.67
CA SER A 313 13.78 -37.59 -6.79
C SER A 313 14.63 -36.83 -5.77
N PHE A 314 14.22 -35.63 -5.33
CA PHE A 314 14.94 -34.79 -4.34
C PHE A 314 16.42 -34.61 -4.69
N LEU A 315 16.71 -34.40 -5.98
CA LEU A 315 18.07 -34.20 -6.44
C LEU A 315 18.68 -33.00 -5.72
N ILE A 316 19.83 -33.26 -5.09
CA ILE A 316 20.68 -32.22 -4.54
C ILE A 316 21.40 -31.59 -5.71
N SER A 317 21.11 -30.32 -5.98
CA SER A 317 21.83 -29.55 -7.00
C SER A 317 22.93 -28.74 -6.31
N ASN A 318 24.19 -29.04 -6.65
CA ASN A 318 25.31 -28.16 -6.33
C ASN A 318 25.33 -26.91 -7.24
N GLU A 319 24.51 -26.90 -8.30
CA GLU A 319 24.34 -25.71 -9.12
C GLU A 319 23.36 -24.78 -8.40
N ALA A 320 23.90 -23.71 -7.82
CA ALA A 320 23.18 -22.71 -7.04
C ALA A 320 22.28 -21.82 -7.93
N ASN A 321 21.28 -22.43 -8.59
CA ASN A 321 20.36 -21.76 -9.50
C ASN A 321 19.39 -20.80 -8.79
N PHE A 322 18.96 -21.13 -7.57
CA PHE A 322 18.26 -20.23 -6.65
C PHE A 322 19.16 -19.05 -6.26
N MET A 323 20.42 -19.31 -5.84
CA MET A 323 21.33 -18.22 -5.43
C MET A 323 21.59 -17.23 -6.57
N LYS A 324 21.70 -17.70 -7.82
CA LYS A 324 21.86 -16.83 -9.00
C LYS A 324 20.65 -15.95 -9.29
N ARG A 325 19.46 -16.35 -8.84
CA ARG A 325 18.20 -15.61 -9.06
C ARG A 325 17.91 -14.56 -7.98
N LEU A 326 18.63 -14.59 -6.86
CA LEU A 326 18.49 -13.58 -5.81
C LEU A 326 18.99 -12.21 -6.30
N PRO A 327 18.48 -11.08 -5.77
CA PRO A 327 19.08 -9.76 -5.95
C PRO A 327 20.58 -9.72 -5.61
N GLN A 328 21.37 -8.91 -6.33
CA GLN A 328 22.84 -8.87 -6.18
C GLN A 328 23.29 -8.61 -4.73
N ASP A 329 22.60 -7.73 -4.02
CA ASP A 329 22.95 -7.37 -2.64
C ASP A 329 22.77 -8.57 -1.69
N LEU A 330 21.71 -9.36 -1.88
CA LEU A 330 21.45 -10.57 -1.10
C LEU A 330 22.45 -11.69 -1.46
N GLN A 331 22.80 -11.83 -2.74
CA GLN A 331 23.86 -12.74 -3.15
C GLN A 331 25.18 -12.41 -2.46
N TYR A 332 25.54 -11.12 -2.41
CA TYR A 332 26.78 -10.67 -1.76
C TYR A 332 26.77 -10.97 -0.26
N ALA A 333 25.67 -10.64 0.44
CA ALA A 333 25.54 -10.89 1.87
C ALA A 333 25.64 -12.39 2.22
N LEU A 334 24.91 -13.25 1.50
CA LEU A 334 24.89 -14.69 1.75
C LEU A 334 26.21 -15.36 1.40
N LYS A 335 26.88 -14.98 0.30
CA LYS A 335 28.21 -15.50 -0.05
C LYS A 335 29.24 -15.24 1.06
N ARG A 336 29.19 -14.06 1.67
CA ARG A 336 30.10 -13.72 2.79
C ARG A 336 29.89 -14.63 4.00
N ILE A 337 28.62 -14.93 4.34
CA ILE A 337 28.29 -15.84 5.46
C ILE A 337 28.76 -17.26 5.16
N LEU A 338 28.48 -17.76 3.95
CA LEU A 338 28.91 -19.09 3.52
C LEU A 338 30.44 -19.23 3.55
N GLN A 339 31.16 -18.20 3.11
CA GLN A 339 32.61 -18.19 3.13
C GLN A 339 33.18 -18.24 4.57
N GLN A 340 32.62 -17.45 5.48
CA GLN A 340 33.00 -17.48 6.90
C GLN A 340 32.74 -18.84 7.56
N GLN A 341 31.63 -19.50 7.19
CA GLN A 341 31.33 -20.85 7.69
C GLN A 341 32.33 -21.89 7.16
N LEU A 342 32.68 -21.83 5.88
CA LEU A 342 33.69 -22.72 5.29
C LEU A 342 35.07 -22.53 5.93
N GLU A 343 35.49 -21.29 6.17
CA GLU A 343 36.74 -20.97 6.88
C GLU A 343 36.74 -21.54 8.30
N SER A 344 35.62 -21.39 9.05
CA SER A 344 35.49 -21.92 10.42
C SER A 344 35.49 -23.44 10.53
N ILE A 345 35.10 -24.15 9.46
CA ILE A 345 35.13 -25.61 9.40
C ILE A 345 36.55 -26.08 9.05
N GLY A 346 37.23 -25.39 8.12
CA GLY A 346 38.61 -25.68 7.74
C GLY A 346 39.57 -25.64 8.93
N ASP A 347 39.46 -24.61 9.78
CA ASP A 347 40.29 -24.43 10.97
C ASP A 347 40.05 -25.49 12.07
N LYS A 348 38.93 -26.22 12.03
CA LYS A 348 38.61 -27.31 12.99
C LYS A 348 39.04 -28.68 12.49
N CYS A 349 39.36 -28.83 11.21
CA CYS A 349 39.76 -30.10 10.60
C CYS A 349 41.28 -30.24 10.45
N THR A 350 42.05 -29.20 10.80
CA THR A 350 43.50 -29.22 10.99
C THR A 350 43.85 -29.28 12.46
#